data_AF-A0A6G1ID66-F1
#
_entry.id   AF-A0A6G1ID66-F1
#
_cell.length_a   1.000
_cell.length_b   1.000
_cell.length_c   1.000
_cell.angle_alpha   90.00
_cell.angle_beta   90.00
_cell.angle_gamma   90.00
#
_symmetry.space_group_name_H-M   'P 1'
#
loop_
_entity.id
_entity.type
_entity.pdbx_description
1 polymer ?
#
loop_
_entity_poly.entity_id
_entity_poly.type
_entity_poly.pdbx_seq_one_letter_code
_entity_poly.pdbx_strand_id
1 'polypeptide(L)'
;MAQHPPPAGDDEEQLSSFFPSPPPFFKHFTPANLQLLEEARAAASAELNGADQTSSFSPWWPQLSAAQILALPTEVRYLIPPEPPADDEEYTVFQQVTKVRGQDEFEHIVGWIGTMLWNPQSDQGLLKDWKYEQLYPSPSPSPSASWSSLDRQQYLFRFLRSVILAFVELLGILATNPMSEYKDEKLRDVLTLVLNMHALINEYRPHQARETLIGLMEMQVERKRAEVEGVKRMAEKVRETLEGMREAPKVGEDAAESVSAVQPDLEEIRLEKQREMWVAMDEILGH
;
A
#
# COMPACT_ATOMS: atom_id res chain seq x y z
N MET A 1 22.80 -14.23 60.57
CA MET A 1 23.13 -14.64 59.19
C MET A 1 22.01 -15.54 58.71
N ALA A 2 21.04 -14.99 57.99
CA ALA A 2 20.06 -15.77 57.24
C ALA A 2 19.97 -15.10 55.87
N GLN A 3 20.57 -15.75 54.88
CA GLN A 3 20.56 -15.31 53.49
C GLN A 3 19.15 -15.49 52.96
N HIS A 4 18.54 -14.41 52.48
CA HIS A 4 17.36 -14.49 51.63
C HIS A 4 17.76 -15.14 50.30
N PRO A 5 17.01 -16.13 49.79
CA PRO A 5 17.27 -16.67 48.46
C PRO A 5 16.97 -15.61 47.38
N PRO A 6 17.66 -15.66 46.22
CA PRO A 6 17.41 -14.74 45.12
C PRO A 6 15.98 -14.91 44.59
N PRO A 7 15.32 -13.85 44.09
CA PRO A 7 14.03 -14.00 43.43
C PRO A 7 14.22 -14.91 42.23
N ALA A 8 13.37 -15.93 42.14
CA ALA A 8 13.32 -16.83 41.01
C ALA A 8 13.24 -16.00 39.73
N GLY A 9 14.14 -16.27 38.79
CA GLY A 9 13.94 -15.80 37.42
C GLY A 9 12.60 -16.35 36.97
N ASP A 10 11.74 -15.47 36.48
CA ASP A 10 10.51 -15.84 35.79
C ASP A 10 10.92 -16.55 34.48
N ASP A 11 11.37 -17.80 34.60
CA ASP A 11 11.33 -18.78 33.53
C ASP A 11 9.84 -19.08 33.33
N GLU A 12 9.16 -18.14 32.66
CA GLU A 12 7.77 -18.24 32.23
C GLU A 12 7.61 -19.61 31.58
N GLU A 13 6.86 -20.48 32.27
CA GLU A 13 6.52 -21.82 31.81
C GLU A 13 6.19 -21.73 30.32
N GLN A 14 7.01 -22.39 29.49
CA GLN A 14 6.79 -22.53 28.06
C GLN A 14 5.46 -23.25 27.86
N LEU A 15 4.37 -22.49 27.90
CA LEU A 15 3.05 -22.92 27.47
C LEU A 15 3.25 -23.43 26.05
N SER A 16 3.02 -24.72 25.86
CA SER A 16 3.16 -25.49 24.63
C SER A 16 2.27 -24.93 23.51
N SER A 17 2.60 -23.75 23.00
CA SER A 17 1.95 -23.11 21.88
C SER A 17 2.84 -23.26 20.64
N PHE A 18 2.22 -23.54 19.50
CA PHE A 18 2.91 -23.66 18.21
C PHE A 18 3.45 -22.32 17.69
N PHE A 19 3.01 -21.20 18.27
CA PHE A 19 3.45 -19.87 17.88
C PHE A 19 4.55 -19.38 18.83
N PRO A 20 5.56 -18.66 18.32
CA PRO A 20 6.56 -18.06 19.19
C PRO A 20 5.90 -17.04 20.13
N SER A 21 6.39 -16.96 21.36
CA SER A 21 6.03 -15.87 22.27
C SER A 21 6.40 -14.52 21.62
N PRO A 22 5.63 -13.45 21.89
CA PRO A 22 5.95 -12.13 21.38
C PRO A 22 7.37 -11.69 21.80
N PRO A 23 8.03 -10.81 21.03
CA PRO A 23 9.38 -10.35 21.36
C PRO A 23 9.45 -9.67 22.74
N PRO A 24 10.48 -9.93 23.55
CA PRO A 24 10.53 -9.53 24.97
C PRO A 24 10.37 -8.02 25.21
N PHE A 25 10.67 -7.19 24.21
CA PHE A 25 10.53 -5.73 24.31
C PHE A 25 9.09 -5.26 24.53
N PHE A 26 8.07 -6.09 24.26
CA PHE A 26 6.66 -5.71 24.48
C PHE A 26 6.39 -5.35 25.95
N LYS A 27 7.12 -5.96 26.90
CA LYS A 27 6.99 -5.71 28.34
C LYS A 27 7.36 -4.27 28.72
N HIS A 28 8.15 -3.58 27.90
CA HIS A 28 8.57 -2.20 28.15
C HIS A 28 7.55 -1.14 27.72
N PHE A 29 6.46 -1.52 27.02
CA PHE A 29 5.37 -0.63 26.61
C PHE A 29 4.41 -0.33 27.79
N THR A 30 4.95 0.33 28.83
CA THR A 30 4.18 0.77 30.00
C THR A 30 3.81 2.25 29.88
N PRO A 31 2.70 2.70 30.50
CA PRO A 31 2.29 4.11 30.45
C PRO A 31 3.37 5.05 31.02
N ALA A 32 4.13 4.62 32.02
CA ALA A 32 5.24 5.39 32.58
C ALA A 32 6.39 5.57 31.57
N ASN A 33 6.78 4.50 30.87
CA ASN A 33 7.85 4.58 29.86
C ASN A 33 7.43 5.40 28.63
N LEU A 34 6.14 5.37 28.28
CA LEU A 34 5.59 6.21 27.21
C LEU A 34 5.65 7.70 27.58
N GLN A 35 5.30 8.06 28.81
CA GLN A 35 5.43 9.45 29.30
C GLN A 35 6.89 9.91 29.27
N LEU A 36 7.83 9.09 29.73
CA LEU A 36 9.27 9.40 29.66
C LEU A 36 9.75 9.60 28.22
N LEU A 37 9.24 8.83 27.27
CA LEU A 37 9.54 8.99 25.86
C LEU A 37 8.97 10.30 25.29
N GLU A 38 7.76 10.68 25.69
CA GLU A 38 7.13 11.95 25.32
C GLU A 38 7.91 13.15 25.87
N GLU A 39 8.35 13.09 27.12
CA GLU A 39 9.19 14.13 27.74
C GLU A 39 10.55 14.25 27.03
N ALA A 40 11.20 13.12 26.74
CA ALA A 40 12.46 13.10 25.99
C ALA A 40 12.30 13.69 24.59
N ARG A 41 11.19 13.38 23.91
CA ARG A 41 10.84 13.96 22.61
C ARG A 41 10.59 15.46 22.72
N ALA A 42 9.87 15.91 23.74
CA ALA A 42 9.61 17.32 23.97
C ALA A 42 10.91 18.10 24.21
N ALA A 43 11.81 17.56 25.04
CA ALA A 43 13.13 18.13 25.30
C ALA A 43 13.98 18.23 24.02
N ALA A 44 14.01 17.18 23.20
CA ALA A 44 14.75 17.19 21.94
C ALA A 44 14.17 18.18 20.92
N SER A 45 12.84 18.32 20.85
CA SER A 45 12.19 19.28 19.95
C SER A 45 12.44 20.75 20.35
N ALA A 46 12.66 21.01 21.64
CA ALA A 46 13.03 22.35 22.12
C ALA A 46 14.46 22.75 21.71
N GLU A 47 15.39 21.78 21.66
CA GLU A 47 16.79 21.99 21.26
C GLU A 47 16.98 22.13 19.74
N LEU A 48 16.10 21.51 18.93
CA LEU A 48 16.17 21.52 17.45
C LEU A 48 15.83 22.87 16.79
N ASN A 49 15.35 23.87 17.52
CA ASN A 49 15.07 25.22 16.99
C ASN A 49 16.32 26.01 16.53
N GLY A 50 17.52 25.40 16.52
CA GLY A 50 18.78 26.06 16.15
C GLY A 50 19.70 25.30 15.19
N ALA A 51 19.34 24.14 14.65
CA ALA A 51 20.25 23.35 13.79
C ALA A 51 19.59 22.80 12.51
N ASP A 52 20.39 22.79 11.43
CA ASP A 52 20.02 22.49 10.04
C ASP A 52 19.33 21.13 9.82
N GLN A 53 18.24 21.20 9.05
CA GLN A 53 17.46 20.05 8.56
C GLN A 53 18.21 19.34 7.42
N THR A 54 19.22 18.52 7.72
CA THR A 54 19.95 17.79 6.65
C THR A 54 20.21 16.33 6.99
N SER A 55 19.14 15.52 7.13
CA SER A 55 19.07 14.10 6.73
C SER A 55 17.79 13.45 7.24
N SER A 56 16.63 13.91 6.76
CA SER A 56 15.32 13.49 7.29
C SER A 56 14.71 12.40 6.41
N PHE A 57 14.85 11.13 6.77
CA PHE A 57 14.27 10.00 6.02
C PHE A 57 12.91 9.50 6.55
N SER A 58 12.39 10.01 7.67
CA SER A 58 11.03 9.65 8.14
C SER A 58 10.21 10.87 8.55
N PRO A 59 9.11 11.18 7.84
CA PRO A 59 8.19 12.27 8.18
C PRO A 59 7.36 12.04 9.45
N TRP A 60 7.33 10.81 10.00
CA TRP A 60 6.34 10.39 11.00
C TRP A 60 6.92 10.19 12.42
N TRP A 61 8.22 10.40 12.61
CA TRP A 61 8.91 10.25 13.89
C TRP A 61 9.88 11.42 14.13
N PRO A 62 9.74 12.23 15.19
CA PRO A 62 10.75 13.20 15.61
C PRO A 62 12.01 12.46 16.02
N GLN A 63 13.10 12.72 15.30
CA GLN A 63 14.37 12.05 15.54
C GLN A 63 15.03 12.63 16.79
N LEU A 64 15.18 11.77 17.80
CA LEU A 64 16.19 11.94 18.85
C LEU A 64 17.56 11.68 18.21
N SER A 65 18.56 12.51 18.49
CA SER A 65 19.92 12.24 18.03
C SER A 65 20.45 10.94 18.65
N ALA A 66 21.39 10.25 18.00
CA ALA A 66 21.97 9.01 18.51
C ALA A 66 22.53 9.17 19.95
N ALA A 67 23.09 10.34 20.26
CA ALA A 67 23.56 10.67 21.60
C ALA A 67 22.44 10.77 22.65
N GLN A 68 21.29 11.37 22.29
CA GLN A 68 20.12 11.44 23.17
C GLN A 68 19.49 10.05 23.35
N ILE A 69 19.46 9.21 22.31
CA ILE A 69 18.96 7.83 22.40
C ILE A 69 19.82 7.00 23.38
N LEU A 70 21.15 7.16 23.32
CA LEU A 70 22.08 6.49 24.23
C LEU A 70 22.05 7.03 25.67
N ALA A 71 21.50 8.22 25.90
CA ALA A 71 21.31 8.76 27.25
C ALA A 71 20.04 8.21 27.93
N LEU A 72 19.06 7.73 27.16
CA LEU A 72 17.80 7.20 27.69
C LEU A 72 17.99 5.84 28.38
N PRO A 73 17.13 5.50 29.37
CA PRO A 73 17.07 4.16 29.95
C PRO A 73 16.87 3.09 28.87
N THR A 74 17.46 1.92 29.07
CA THR A 74 17.44 0.81 28.09
C THR A 74 16.02 0.37 27.73
N GLU A 75 15.09 0.46 28.66
CA GLU A 75 13.67 0.11 28.51
C GLU A 75 12.95 1.07 27.55
N VAL A 76 13.33 2.35 27.57
CA VAL A 76 12.74 3.40 26.73
C VAL A 76 13.31 3.34 25.31
N ARG A 77 14.56 2.87 25.13
CA ARG A 77 15.18 2.70 23.81
C ARG A 77 14.41 1.72 22.92
N TYR A 78 13.84 0.67 23.52
CA TYR A 78 13.04 -0.32 22.78
C TYR A 78 11.70 0.23 22.25
N LEU A 79 11.26 1.39 22.74
CA LEU A 79 10.05 2.06 22.25
C LEU A 79 10.33 2.91 21.00
N ILE A 80 11.60 3.13 20.68
CA ILE A 80 12.03 3.87 19.50
C ILE A 80 12.18 2.86 18.35
N PRO A 81 11.51 3.07 17.20
CA PRO A 81 11.70 2.22 16.04
C PRO A 81 13.16 2.20 15.61
N PRO A 82 13.70 1.05 15.19
CA PRO A 82 15.04 0.98 14.65
C PRO A 82 15.15 1.78 13.35
N GLU A 83 16.38 2.20 13.03
CA GLU A 83 16.67 2.77 11.73
C GLU A 83 16.41 1.73 10.63
N PRO A 84 15.86 2.13 9.47
CA PRO A 84 15.71 1.21 8.35
C PRO A 84 17.09 0.71 7.93
N PRO A 85 17.21 -0.55 7.44
CA PRO A 85 18.45 -1.07 6.88
C PRO A 85 18.99 -0.14 5.79
N ALA A 86 20.32 -0.04 5.66
CA ALA A 86 20.93 0.73 4.59
C ALA A 86 20.55 0.17 3.19
N ASP A 87 20.65 1.00 2.15
CA ASP A 87 20.19 0.63 0.79
C ASP A 87 20.80 -0.68 0.26
N ASP A 88 22.06 -0.94 0.65
CA ASP A 88 22.86 -2.12 0.25
C ASP A 88 22.80 -3.28 1.26
N GLU A 89 22.19 -3.08 2.43
CA GLU A 89 22.10 -4.10 3.48
C GLU A 89 21.03 -5.15 3.14
N GLU A 90 21.40 -6.40 3.38
CA GLU A 90 20.53 -7.55 3.17
C GLU A 90 19.67 -7.78 4.41
N TYR A 91 18.35 -7.84 4.21
CA TYR A 91 17.39 -8.19 5.26
C TYR A 91 16.51 -9.34 4.79
N THR A 92 15.90 -10.08 5.73
CA THR A 92 15.10 -11.26 5.38
C THR A 92 13.61 -10.94 5.48
N VAL A 93 12.90 -11.12 4.38
CA VAL A 93 11.43 -11.02 4.31
C VAL A 93 10.89 -12.38 3.92
N PHE A 94 10.05 -12.99 4.77
CA PHE A 94 9.47 -14.33 4.54
C PHE A 94 10.51 -15.40 4.18
N GLN A 95 11.68 -15.39 4.84
CA GLN A 95 12.83 -16.28 4.58
C GLN A 95 13.54 -16.05 3.24
N GLN A 96 13.22 -14.98 2.52
CA GLN A 96 13.97 -14.53 1.35
C GLN A 96 14.87 -13.37 1.75
N VAL A 97 16.16 -13.49 1.44
CA VAL A 97 17.10 -12.37 1.59
C VAL A 97 16.76 -11.35 0.51
N THR A 98 16.48 -10.11 0.88
CA THR A 98 16.12 -8.99 0.01
C THR A 98 16.97 -7.75 0.33
N LYS A 99 17.05 -6.81 -0.62
CA LYS A 99 17.71 -5.50 -0.47
C LYS A 99 16.70 -4.38 -0.66
N VAL A 100 16.97 -3.20 -0.13
CA VAL A 100 16.07 -2.04 -0.24
C VAL A 100 16.04 -1.53 -1.69
N ARG A 101 17.19 -1.53 -2.39
CA ARG A 101 17.25 -1.30 -3.83
C ARG A 101 17.51 -2.59 -4.58
N GLY A 102 16.49 -3.01 -5.33
CA GLY A 102 16.59 -3.87 -6.51
C GLY A 102 17.33 -5.18 -6.30
N GLN A 103 16.60 -6.24 -5.97
CA GLN A 103 17.02 -7.53 -6.48
C GLN A 103 16.64 -7.59 -7.95
N ASP A 104 17.56 -8.09 -8.78
CA ASP A 104 17.20 -8.67 -10.07
C ASP A 104 16.46 -9.99 -9.79
N GLU A 105 15.26 -9.89 -9.20
CA GLU A 105 14.39 -11.02 -8.86
C GLU A 105 14.22 -11.94 -10.07
N PHE A 106 14.15 -11.34 -11.25
CA PHE A 106 14.04 -12.06 -12.50
C PHE A 106 15.27 -12.93 -12.80
N GLU A 107 16.50 -12.44 -12.59
CA GLU A 107 17.71 -13.25 -12.79
C GLU A 107 17.80 -14.40 -11.79
N HIS A 108 17.43 -14.14 -10.54
CA HIS A 108 17.35 -15.18 -9.51
C HIS A 108 16.29 -16.25 -9.86
N ILE A 109 15.10 -15.84 -10.30
CA ILE A 109 14.03 -16.74 -10.74
C ILE A 109 14.49 -17.57 -11.95
N VAL A 110 15.12 -16.95 -12.93
CA VAL A 110 15.65 -17.62 -14.12
C VAL A 110 16.73 -18.63 -13.74
N GLY A 111 17.63 -18.27 -12.81
CA GLY A 111 18.63 -19.17 -12.26
C GLY A 111 18.01 -20.37 -11.54
N TRP A 112 16.99 -20.12 -10.71
CA TRP A 112 16.23 -21.16 -10.04
C TRP A 112 15.52 -22.10 -11.04
N ILE A 113 14.85 -21.56 -12.06
CA ILE A 113 14.25 -22.33 -13.14
C ILE A 113 15.30 -23.21 -13.81
N GLY A 114 16.48 -22.68 -14.12
CA GLY A 114 17.60 -23.45 -14.67
C GLY A 114 17.96 -24.66 -13.80
N THR A 115 18.10 -24.47 -12.48
CA THR A 115 18.39 -25.58 -11.54
C THR A 115 17.25 -26.59 -11.42
N MET A 116 16.00 -26.18 -11.63
CA MET A 116 14.85 -27.05 -11.59
C MET A 116 14.70 -27.90 -12.86
N LEU A 117 15.05 -27.33 -14.01
CA LEU A 117 15.00 -28.00 -15.31
C LEU A 117 16.10 -29.05 -15.47
N TRP A 118 17.24 -28.82 -14.82
CA TRP A 118 18.37 -29.72 -14.83
C TRP A 118 19.11 -29.69 -13.49
N ASN A 119 19.16 -30.82 -12.79
CA ASN A 119 19.97 -30.94 -11.59
C ASN A 119 21.40 -31.36 -11.96
N PRO A 120 22.41 -30.49 -11.78
CA PRO A 120 23.79 -30.80 -12.13
C PRO A 120 24.40 -31.94 -11.31
N GLN A 121 23.88 -32.20 -10.11
CA GLN A 121 24.44 -33.19 -9.17
C GLN A 121 24.00 -34.61 -9.48
N SER A 122 22.82 -34.80 -10.06
CA SER A 122 22.25 -36.11 -10.36
C SER A 122 22.26 -36.46 -11.85
N ASP A 123 22.73 -35.57 -12.72
CA ASP A 123 22.73 -35.72 -14.20
C ASP A 123 21.34 -36.11 -14.74
N GLN A 124 20.29 -35.63 -14.08
CA GLN A 124 18.89 -35.94 -14.35
C GLN A 124 18.11 -34.65 -14.52
N GLY A 125 17.28 -34.58 -15.56
CA GLY A 125 16.44 -33.44 -15.85
C GLY A 125 15.82 -33.49 -17.24
N LEU A 126 15.04 -32.46 -17.57
CA LEU A 126 14.30 -32.35 -18.82
C LEU A 126 15.14 -31.67 -19.91
N LEU A 127 15.85 -30.61 -19.54
CA LEU A 127 16.53 -29.72 -20.48
C LEU A 127 17.96 -29.44 -19.99
N LYS A 128 18.92 -30.23 -20.50
CA LYS A 128 20.34 -30.03 -20.20
C LYS A 128 20.82 -28.67 -20.75
N ASP A 129 21.63 -27.97 -19.95
CA ASP A 129 22.34 -26.73 -20.31
C ASP A 129 21.47 -25.55 -20.79
N TRP A 130 20.19 -25.52 -20.41
CA TRP A 130 19.34 -24.37 -20.76
C TRP A 130 19.81 -23.09 -20.04
N LYS A 131 19.98 -22.03 -20.81
CA LYS A 131 20.34 -20.68 -20.32
C LYS A 131 19.38 -19.67 -20.92
N TYR A 132 19.02 -18.67 -20.12
CA TYR A 132 18.19 -17.57 -20.60
C TYR A 132 18.98 -16.69 -21.56
N GLU A 133 18.38 -16.44 -22.71
CA GLU A 133 18.87 -15.50 -23.71
C GLU A 133 17.81 -14.42 -23.89
N GLN A 134 18.22 -13.16 -23.78
CA GLN A 134 17.33 -12.03 -24.01
C GLN A 134 17.17 -11.80 -25.53
N LEU A 135 15.95 -11.96 -26.05
CA LEU A 135 15.62 -11.91 -27.48
C LEU A 135 15.07 -10.54 -27.94
N TYR A 136 15.06 -9.58 -27.04
CA TYR A 136 14.69 -8.20 -27.29
C TYR A 136 15.88 -7.31 -26.90
N PRO A 137 16.04 -6.12 -27.52
CA PRO A 137 17.14 -5.24 -27.13
C PRO A 137 17.15 -4.98 -25.60
N SER A 138 18.31 -4.66 -25.02
CA SER A 138 18.34 -4.21 -23.63
C SER A 138 17.94 -2.73 -23.57
N PRO A 139 17.27 -2.25 -22.50
CA PRO A 139 17.11 -0.83 -22.28
C PRO A 139 18.51 -0.18 -22.20
N SER A 140 18.86 0.63 -23.20
CA SER A 140 20.13 1.34 -23.22
C SER A 140 20.14 2.38 -22.09
N PRO A 141 21.26 2.58 -21.37
CA PRO A 141 21.39 3.64 -20.37
C PRO A 141 21.38 5.05 -20.99
N SER A 142 21.35 5.17 -22.32
CA SER A 142 21.28 6.46 -23.00
C SER A 142 19.85 7.03 -22.98
N PRO A 143 19.63 8.25 -22.45
CA PRO A 143 18.32 8.89 -22.36
C PRO A 143 17.67 9.20 -23.72
N SER A 144 18.40 9.08 -24.84
CA SER A 144 17.87 9.31 -26.19
C SER A 144 17.19 8.09 -26.82
N ALA A 145 17.40 6.89 -26.26
CA ALA A 145 16.79 5.66 -26.74
C ALA A 145 15.60 5.32 -25.84
N SER A 146 14.59 6.19 -25.83
CA SER A 146 13.32 5.90 -25.16
C SER A 146 12.66 4.72 -25.86
N TRP A 147 12.91 3.53 -25.33
CA TRP A 147 12.23 2.33 -25.78
C TRP A 147 10.73 2.53 -25.63
N SER A 148 10.04 2.65 -26.76
CA SER A 148 8.63 2.98 -26.77
C SER A 148 7.78 1.80 -26.30
N SER A 149 6.69 2.07 -25.58
CA SER A 149 5.68 1.06 -25.24
C SER A 149 5.20 0.30 -26.49
N LEU A 150 5.12 1.00 -27.63
CA LEU A 150 4.73 0.44 -28.92
C LEU A 150 5.73 -0.63 -29.41
N ASP A 151 7.03 -0.40 -29.24
CA ASP A 151 8.05 -1.39 -29.60
C ASP A 151 7.91 -2.64 -28.73
N ARG A 152 7.68 -2.49 -27.41
CA ARG A 152 7.46 -3.63 -26.49
C ARG A 152 6.28 -4.49 -26.92
N GLN A 153 5.16 -3.84 -27.28
CA GLN A 153 3.97 -4.53 -27.75
C GLN A 153 4.25 -5.33 -29.03
N GLN A 154 5.02 -4.77 -29.96
CA GLN A 154 5.38 -5.49 -31.19
C GLN A 154 6.22 -6.74 -30.90
N TYR A 155 7.21 -6.65 -30.02
CA TYR A 155 8.01 -7.82 -29.59
C TYR A 155 7.13 -8.86 -28.88
N LEU A 156 6.21 -8.44 -28.01
CA LEU A 156 5.28 -9.34 -27.34
C LEU A 156 4.39 -10.09 -28.34
N PHE A 157 3.82 -9.40 -29.32
CA PHE A 157 3.03 -10.05 -30.38
C PHE A 157 3.88 -10.92 -31.31
N ARG A 158 5.15 -10.56 -31.54
CA ARG A 158 6.08 -11.37 -32.33
C ARG A 158 6.42 -12.67 -31.59
N PHE A 159 6.71 -12.59 -30.29
CA PHE A 159 6.95 -13.76 -29.45
C PHE A 159 5.69 -14.62 -29.35
N LEU A 160 4.50 -14.04 -29.17
CA LEU A 160 3.25 -14.80 -29.14
C LEU A 160 3.05 -15.64 -30.41
N ARG A 161 3.24 -15.03 -31.59
CA ARG A 161 3.17 -15.76 -32.87
C ARG A 161 4.22 -16.86 -32.96
N SER A 162 5.45 -16.56 -32.53
CA SER A 162 6.57 -17.51 -32.52
C SER A 162 6.34 -18.70 -31.57
N VAL A 163 5.76 -18.45 -30.38
CA VAL A 163 5.40 -19.49 -29.40
C VAL A 163 4.32 -20.41 -29.96
N ILE A 164 3.30 -19.85 -30.61
CA ILE A 164 2.23 -20.65 -31.22
C ILE A 164 2.79 -21.54 -32.34
N LEU A 165 3.63 -21.00 -33.22
CA LEU A 165 4.28 -21.77 -34.28
C LEU A 165 5.17 -22.88 -33.70
N ALA A 166 6.02 -22.56 -32.73
CA ALA A 166 6.88 -23.52 -32.07
C ALA A 166 6.09 -24.62 -31.34
N PHE A 167 4.93 -24.30 -30.76
CA PHE A 167 4.05 -25.29 -30.13
C PHE A 167 3.41 -26.23 -31.16
N VAL A 168 2.98 -25.71 -32.31
CA VAL A 168 2.44 -26.54 -33.40
C VAL A 168 3.52 -27.45 -34.00
N GLU A 169 4.74 -26.94 -34.18
CA GLU A 169 5.89 -27.75 -34.59
C GLU A 169 6.21 -28.84 -33.57
N LEU A 170 6.21 -28.51 -32.28
CA LEU A 170 6.42 -29.48 -31.20
C LEU A 170 5.36 -30.58 -31.20
N LEU A 171 4.07 -30.23 -31.38
CA LEU A 171 3.00 -31.21 -31.51
C LEU A 171 3.19 -32.11 -32.74
N GLY A 172 3.63 -31.55 -33.87
CA GLY A 172 3.95 -32.32 -35.07
C GLY A 172 5.10 -33.30 -34.84
N ILE A 173 6.16 -32.89 -34.13
CA ILE A 173 7.29 -33.75 -33.77
C ILE A 173 6.82 -34.85 -32.83
N LEU A 174 6.06 -34.53 -31.78
CA LEU A 174 5.54 -35.52 -30.83
C LEU A 174 4.61 -36.55 -31.48
N ALA A 175 3.81 -36.13 -32.46
CA ALA A 175 2.94 -37.03 -33.21
C ALA A 175 3.72 -37.98 -34.13
N THR A 176 4.87 -37.54 -34.64
CA THR A 176 5.69 -38.32 -35.59
C THR A 176 6.72 -39.20 -34.89
N ASN A 177 7.48 -38.63 -33.96
CA ASN A 177 8.48 -39.33 -33.16
C ASN A 177 8.63 -38.68 -31.77
N PRO A 178 8.06 -39.29 -30.72
CA PRO A 178 8.09 -38.72 -29.37
C PRO A 178 9.45 -38.79 -28.66
N MET A 179 10.42 -39.56 -29.19
CA MET A 179 11.76 -39.76 -28.61
C MET A 179 12.86 -38.98 -29.36
N SER A 180 12.48 -38.10 -30.28
CA SER A 180 13.45 -37.32 -31.05
C SER A 180 14.07 -36.19 -30.24
N GLU A 181 15.38 -35.97 -30.38
CA GLU A 181 16.11 -34.86 -29.76
C GLU A 181 15.58 -33.47 -30.20
N TYR A 182 14.98 -33.38 -31.39
CA TYR A 182 14.34 -32.14 -31.90
C TYR A 182 13.20 -31.64 -31.01
N LYS A 183 12.55 -32.54 -30.25
CA LYS A 183 11.54 -32.16 -29.26
C LYS A 183 12.14 -31.28 -28.17
N ASP A 184 13.30 -31.67 -27.66
CA ASP A 184 13.95 -30.98 -26.54
C ASP A 184 14.50 -29.63 -26.99
N GLU A 185 15.03 -29.54 -28.22
CA GLU A 185 15.40 -28.26 -28.85
C GLU A 185 14.20 -27.30 -28.95
N LYS A 186 13.07 -27.77 -29.48
CA LYS A 186 11.86 -26.94 -29.58
C LYS A 186 11.28 -26.56 -28.23
N LEU A 187 11.42 -27.43 -27.23
CA LEU A 187 11.00 -27.13 -25.87
C LEU A 187 11.89 -26.04 -25.23
N ARG A 188 13.21 -26.04 -25.50
CA ARG A 188 14.12 -24.94 -25.11
C ARG A 188 13.67 -23.63 -25.75
N ASP A 189 13.38 -23.63 -27.04
CA ASP A 189 12.93 -22.45 -27.78
C ASP A 189 11.64 -21.87 -27.19
N VAL A 190 10.64 -22.73 -26.95
CA VAL A 190 9.35 -22.32 -26.34
C VAL A 190 9.58 -21.71 -24.96
N LEU A 191 10.39 -22.35 -24.12
CA LEU A 191 10.69 -21.85 -22.78
C LEU A 191 11.38 -20.48 -22.83
N THR A 192 12.39 -20.32 -23.68
CA THR A 192 13.10 -19.05 -23.86
C THR A 192 12.14 -17.96 -24.34
N LEU A 193 11.26 -18.24 -25.32
CA LEU A 193 10.28 -17.28 -25.80
C LEU A 193 9.29 -16.85 -24.70
N VAL A 194 8.76 -17.79 -23.91
CA VAL A 194 7.80 -17.50 -22.84
C VAL A 194 8.45 -16.65 -21.73
N LEU A 195 9.70 -16.94 -21.37
CA LEU A 195 10.41 -16.16 -20.35
C LEU A 195 10.76 -14.75 -20.85
N ASN A 196 11.11 -14.60 -22.12
CA ASN A 196 11.27 -13.27 -22.73
C ASN A 196 9.95 -12.47 -22.74
N MET A 197 8.82 -13.11 -22.99
CA MET A 197 7.51 -12.46 -22.87
C MET A 197 7.24 -12.02 -21.44
N HIS A 198 7.57 -12.86 -20.45
CA HIS A 198 7.40 -12.53 -19.03
C HIS A 198 8.26 -11.33 -18.63
N ALA A 199 9.51 -11.28 -19.08
CA ALA A 199 10.40 -10.16 -18.86
C ALA A 199 9.84 -8.84 -19.44
N LEU A 200 9.36 -8.86 -20.69
CA LEU A 200 8.70 -7.70 -21.31
C LEU A 200 7.44 -7.23 -20.54
N ILE A 201 6.65 -8.16 -20.00
CA ILE A 201 5.48 -7.83 -19.19
C ILE A 201 5.90 -7.18 -17.87
N ASN A 202 6.96 -7.70 -17.23
CA ASN A 202 7.50 -7.14 -16.00
C ASN A 202 8.01 -5.71 -16.21
N GLU A 203 8.69 -5.45 -17.32
CA GLU A 203 9.13 -4.10 -17.68
C GLU A 203 7.97 -3.14 -17.98
N TYR A 204 6.77 -3.66 -18.32
CA TYR A 204 5.57 -2.85 -18.52
C TYR A 204 4.89 -2.43 -17.20
N ARG A 205 5.22 -3.08 -16.07
CA ARG A 205 4.60 -2.80 -14.76
C ARG A 205 4.68 -1.34 -14.32
N PRO A 206 5.82 -0.62 -14.46
CA PRO A 206 5.89 0.79 -14.07
C PRO A 206 4.99 1.68 -14.92
N HIS A 207 4.83 1.37 -16.22
CA HIS A 207 3.90 2.09 -17.08
C HIS A 207 2.45 1.83 -16.66
N GLN A 208 2.09 0.57 -16.42
CA GLN A 208 0.77 0.18 -15.93
C GLN A 208 0.42 0.88 -14.61
N ALA A 209 1.36 0.96 -13.66
CA ALA A 209 1.16 1.62 -12.38
C ALA A 209 0.88 3.13 -12.56
N ARG A 210 1.60 3.80 -13.46
CA ARG A 210 1.36 5.22 -13.78
C ARG A 210 -0.01 5.45 -14.41
N GLU A 211 -0.40 4.66 -15.40
CA GLU A 211 -1.73 4.75 -16.01
C GLU A 211 -2.85 4.48 -14.99
N THR A 212 -2.64 3.49 -14.10
CA THR A 212 -3.59 3.19 -13.01
C THR A 212 -3.75 4.38 -12.05
N LEU A 213 -2.64 5.04 -11.71
CA LEU A 213 -2.66 6.23 -10.86
C LEU A 213 -3.35 7.41 -11.56
N ILE A 214 -3.08 7.62 -12.84
CA ILE A 214 -3.73 8.68 -13.64
C ILE A 214 -5.23 8.46 -13.65
N GLY A 215 -5.70 7.24 -13.96
CA GLY A 215 -7.13 6.92 -13.93
C GLY A 215 -7.75 7.12 -12.55
N LEU A 216 -7.03 6.80 -11.48
CA LEU A 216 -7.49 7.07 -10.11
C LEU A 216 -7.62 8.57 -9.84
N MET A 217 -6.67 9.38 -10.28
CA MET A 217 -6.70 10.84 -10.12
C MET A 217 -7.83 11.47 -10.94
N GLU A 218 -8.07 11.00 -12.17
CA GLU A 218 -9.18 11.45 -13.00
C GLU A 218 -10.53 11.16 -12.34
N MET A 219 -10.71 9.94 -11.80
CA MET A 219 -11.91 9.60 -11.03
C MET A 219 -12.08 10.48 -9.78
N GLN A 220 -10.97 10.81 -9.10
CA GLN A 220 -11.01 11.71 -7.94
C GLN A 220 -11.44 13.13 -8.34
N VAL A 221 -10.93 13.65 -9.45
CA VAL A 221 -11.31 14.97 -9.98
C VAL A 221 -12.77 14.98 -10.37
N GLU A 222 -13.26 13.94 -11.04
CA GLU A 222 -14.66 13.86 -11.47
C GLU A 222 -15.62 13.82 -10.28
N ARG A 223 -15.32 13.00 -9.27
CA ARG A 223 -16.09 12.98 -8.02
C ARG A 223 -16.12 14.35 -7.33
N LYS A 224 -14.97 15.01 -7.20
CA LYS A 224 -14.90 16.35 -6.59
C LYS A 224 -15.70 17.40 -7.38
N ARG A 225 -15.71 17.32 -8.71
CA ARG A 225 -16.53 18.20 -9.55
C ARG A 225 -18.02 17.95 -9.31
N ALA A 226 -18.45 16.70 -9.26
CA ALA A 226 -19.83 16.34 -8.96
C ALA A 226 -20.26 16.79 -7.55
N GLU A 227 -19.39 16.66 -6.55
CA GLU A 227 -19.63 17.17 -5.19
C GLU A 227 -19.78 18.70 -5.18
N VAL A 228 -18.90 19.44 -5.87
CA VAL A 228 -18.99 20.89 -5.99
C VAL A 228 -20.27 21.33 -6.71
N GLU A 229 -20.68 20.60 -7.76
CA GLU A 229 -21.96 20.86 -8.42
C GLU A 229 -23.15 20.59 -7.49
N GLY A 230 -23.10 19.50 -6.71
CA GLY A 230 -24.10 19.18 -5.69
C GLY A 230 -24.22 20.28 -4.63
N VAL A 231 -23.09 20.76 -4.11
CA VAL A 231 -23.04 21.88 -3.15
C VAL A 231 -23.58 23.16 -3.77
N LYS A 232 -23.24 23.46 -5.03
CA LYS A 232 -23.76 24.64 -5.73
C LYS A 232 -25.28 24.59 -5.90
N ARG A 233 -25.83 23.42 -6.27
CA ARG A 233 -27.28 23.20 -6.37
C ARG A 233 -27.97 23.35 -5.01
N MET A 234 -27.36 22.83 -3.94
CA MET A 234 -27.89 23.00 -2.59
C MET A 234 -27.84 24.46 -2.13
N ALA A 235 -26.74 25.17 -2.39
CA ALA A 235 -26.61 26.58 -2.06
C ALA A 235 -27.66 27.45 -2.78
N GLU A 236 -27.98 27.11 -4.03
CA GLU A 236 -29.07 27.77 -4.78
C GLU A 236 -30.43 27.52 -4.15
N LYS A 237 -30.75 26.27 -3.78
CA LYS A 237 -31.99 25.94 -3.06
C LYS A 237 -32.08 26.67 -1.72
N VAL A 238 -31.00 26.69 -0.94
CA VAL A 238 -30.97 27.40 0.35
C VAL A 238 -31.21 28.90 0.16
N ARG A 239 -30.59 29.51 -0.85
CA ARG A 239 -30.80 30.93 -1.18
C ARG A 239 -32.26 31.20 -1.59
N GLU A 240 -32.86 30.35 -2.42
CA GLU A 240 -34.28 30.44 -2.80
C GLU A 240 -35.20 30.33 -1.57
N THR A 241 -34.94 29.37 -0.66
CA THR A 241 -35.72 29.24 0.58
C THR A 241 -35.58 30.44 1.49
N LEU A 242 -34.38 31.05 1.58
CA LEU A 242 -34.15 32.25 2.38
C LEU A 242 -34.82 33.48 1.77
N GLU A 243 -34.80 33.62 0.45
CA GLU A 243 -35.55 34.65 -0.28
C GLU A 243 -37.07 34.49 -0.06
N GLY A 244 -37.60 33.26 -0.15
CA GLY A 244 -39.00 32.97 0.12
C GLY A 244 -39.41 33.23 1.59
N MET A 245 -38.54 32.95 2.56
CA MET A 245 -38.75 33.32 3.97
C MET A 245 -38.69 34.83 4.20
N ARG A 246 -37.90 35.56 3.41
CA ARG A 246 -37.81 37.03 3.49
C ARG A 246 -39.03 37.70 2.86
N GLU A 247 -39.60 37.11 1.80
CA GLU A 247 -40.83 37.59 1.15
C GLU A 247 -42.11 37.17 1.87
N ALA A 248 -42.05 36.17 2.77
CA ALA A 248 -43.14 35.89 3.69
C ALA A 248 -43.46 37.17 4.50
N PRO A 249 -44.70 37.68 4.42
CA PRO A 249 -45.04 38.96 5.00
C PRO A 249 -44.81 38.91 6.50
N LYS A 250 -44.22 39.98 7.06
CA LYS A 250 -44.19 40.27 8.50
C LYS A 250 -45.64 40.37 9.02
N VAL A 251 -46.28 39.24 9.24
CA VAL A 251 -47.58 39.21 9.93
C VAL A 251 -47.28 39.25 11.41
N GLY A 252 -47.47 40.42 12.01
CA GLY A 252 -47.68 40.55 13.45
C GLY A 252 -46.82 41.59 14.16
N GLU A 253 -46.98 42.87 13.83
CA GLU A 253 -46.80 43.95 14.83
C GLU A 253 -47.94 44.98 14.86
N ASP A 254 -48.90 44.92 13.94
CA ASP A 254 -50.05 45.85 13.90
C ASP A 254 -51.40 45.11 13.95
N ALA A 255 -51.70 44.47 15.09
CA ALA A 255 -53.07 44.01 15.40
C ALA A 255 -53.24 43.71 16.89
N ALA A 256 -52.91 44.68 17.76
CA ALA A 256 -53.27 44.63 19.17
C ALA A 256 -54.58 45.40 19.40
N GLU A 257 -55.71 44.91 18.88
CA GLU A 257 -57.01 45.30 19.42
C GLU A 257 -58.09 44.22 19.23
N SER A 258 -58.51 43.66 20.38
CA SER A 258 -59.73 42.88 20.63
C SER A 258 -59.91 41.55 19.88
N VAL A 259 -59.83 40.43 20.60
CA VAL A 259 -60.97 39.61 21.07
C VAL A 259 -60.42 38.45 21.90
N SER A 260 -60.92 38.34 23.13
CA SER A 260 -60.71 37.23 24.07
C SER A 260 -61.51 36.00 23.63
N ALA A 261 -60.87 34.83 23.46
CA ALA A 261 -61.26 33.54 24.07
C ALA A 261 -60.59 32.33 23.38
N VAL A 262 -60.18 31.37 24.23
CA VAL A 262 -59.72 29.99 23.96
C VAL A 262 -58.29 29.85 23.42
N GLN A 263 -57.36 29.55 24.33
CA GLN A 263 -56.04 28.99 24.02
C GLN A 263 -56.19 27.48 23.81
N PRO A 264 -56.00 26.93 22.59
CA PRO A 264 -55.40 25.61 22.45
C PRO A 264 -53.90 25.77 22.70
N ASP A 265 -53.30 24.78 23.37
CA ASP A 265 -51.89 24.80 23.81
C ASP A 265 -50.94 25.05 22.63
N LEU A 266 -50.52 26.31 22.49
CA LEU A 266 -49.53 26.76 21.50
C LEU A 266 -48.21 25.99 21.62
N GLU A 267 -47.92 25.48 22.81
CA GLU A 267 -46.77 24.64 23.09
C GLU A 267 -46.89 23.26 22.42
N GLU A 268 -48.09 22.67 22.40
CA GLU A 268 -48.34 21.36 21.81
C GLU A 268 -48.20 21.42 20.28
N ILE A 269 -48.75 22.48 19.66
CA ILE A 269 -48.62 22.75 18.22
C ILE A 269 -47.14 23.05 17.85
N ARG A 270 -46.40 23.71 18.74
CA ARG A 270 -44.97 23.98 18.54
C ARG A 270 -44.14 22.71 18.64
N LEU A 271 -44.48 21.82 19.57
CA LEU A 271 -43.85 20.51 19.76
C LEU A 271 -44.14 19.57 18.57
N GLU A 272 -45.36 19.58 18.02
CA GLU A 272 -45.69 18.83 16.81
C GLU A 272 -44.92 19.33 15.60
N LYS A 273 -44.88 20.65 15.38
CA LYS A 273 -44.07 21.23 14.29
C LYS A 273 -42.58 20.94 14.45
N GLN A 274 -42.06 20.92 15.67
CA GLN A 274 -40.69 20.50 15.93
C GLN A 274 -40.49 19.02 15.60
N ARG A 275 -41.40 18.13 16.00
CA ARG A 275 -41.33 16.69 15.67
C ARG A 275 -41.41 16.45 14.16
N GLU A 276 -42.31 17.14 13.46
CA GLU A 276 -42.42 17.06 11.99
C GLU A 276 -41.14 17.54 11.30
N MET A 277 -40.53 18.62 11.80
CA MET A 277 -39.25 19.11 11.30
C MET A 277 -38.10 18.14 11.58
N TRP A 278 -38.10 17.47 12.74
CA TRP A 278 -37.12 16.42 13.07
C TRP A 278 -37.29 15.17 12.19
N VAL A 279 -38.52 14.75 11.90
CA VAL A 279 -38.81 13.62 11.00
C VAL A 279 -38.40 13.95 9.57
N ALA A 280 -38.73 15.15 9.07
CA ALA A 280 -38.31 15.58 7.73
C ALA A 280 -36.79 15.69 7.61
N MET A 281 -36.10 16.10 8.67
CA MET A 281 -34.63 16.18 8.67
C MET A 281 -33.99 14.79 8.72
N ASP A 282 -34.61 13.82 9.41
CA ASP A 282 -34.18 12.41 9.44
C ASP A 282 -34.42 11.72 8.07
N GLU A 283 -35.51 12.04 7.37
CA GLU A 283 -35.80 11.54 6.02
C GLU A 283 -34.85 12.13 4.94
N ILE A 284 -34.31 13.33 5.16
CA ILE A 284 -33.37 14.00 4.23
C ILE A 284 -31.91 13.60 4.50
N LEU A 285 -31.56 13.31 5.76
CA LEU A 285 -30.20 12.94 6.17
C LEU A 285 -29.99 11.43 6.31
N GLY A 286 -31.05 10.65 6.41
CA GLY A 286 -31.02 9.20 6.30
C GLY A 286 -30.71 8.79 4.86
N HIS A 287 -29.62 8.05 4.67
CA HIS A 287 -29.29 7.37 3.41
C HIS A 287 -30.31 6.30 3.03
#